data_AF-A0A922M281-F1
#
_entry.id   AF-A0A922M281-F1
#
_cell.length_a   1.000
_cell.length_b   1.000
_cell.length_c   1.000
_cell.angle_alpha   90.00
_cell.angle_beta   90.00
_cell.angle_gamma   90.00
#
_symmetry.space_group_name_H-M   'P 1'
#
loop_
_entity.id
_entity.type
_entity.pdbx_description
1 polymer ?
#
loop_
_entity_poly.entity_id
_entity_poly.type
_entity_poly.pdbx_seq_one_letter_code
_entity_poly.pdbx_strand_id
1 'polypeptide(L)'
;MDSAGDAEGNFTVIGLVANSSVPGGWTAQPVATFRYVNASDFLPELVGANNIAWIGGSPPVAEPECGFDGIKCSLPHDPGVLSAAAAVAAAAILAAALLVRHYRYEQKLASVLWRIEAKDLTIIPADWLAKRCQG
;
A
#
# COMPACT_ATOMS: atom_id res chain seq x y z
N MET A 1 -17.72 2.48 28.59
CA MET A 1 -18.96 3.06 28.02
C MET A 1 -18.47 4.16 27.14
N ASP A 2 -18.70 4.03 25.85
CA ASP A 2 -18.05 4.86 24.86
C ASP A 2 -18.74 6.23 24.71
N SER A 3 -18.23 7.05 23.78
CA SER A 3 -18.79 8.37 23.49
C SER A 3 -20.17 8.33 22.83
N ALA A 4 -20.60 7.18 22.29
CA ALA A 4 -21.94 6.95 21.77
C ALA A 4 -22.92 6.50 22.88
N GLY A 5 -22.42 6.21 24.08
CA GLY A 5 -23.21 5.70 25.21
C GLY A 5 -23.38 4.18 25.17
N ASP A 6 -22.65 3.49 24.30
CA ASP A 6 -22.70 2.04 24.18
C ASP A 6 -21.84 1.39 25.26
N ALA A 7 -22.34 0.26 25.78
CA ALA A 7 -21.58 -0.57 26.69
C ALA A 7 -20.44 -1.26 25.94
N GLU A 8 -19.21 -1.10 26.42
CA GLU A 8 -18.08 -1.88 25.92
C GLU A 8 -18.31 -3.35 26.27
N GLY A 9 -18.49 -4.18 25.24
CA GLY A 9 -18.86 -5.58 25.38
C GLY A 9 -17.65 -6.50 25.39
N ASN A 10 -17.44 -7.21 26.50
CA ASN A 10 -16.64 -8.44 26.50
C ASN A 10 -17.57 -9.60 26.14
N PHE A 11 -17.31 -10.28 25.02
CA PHE A 11 -18.16 -11.36 24.54
C PHE A 11 -17.52 -12.71 24.85
N THR A 12 -18.28 -13.62 25.46
CA THR A 12 -17.82 -14.99 25.70
C THR A 12 -18.24 -15.88 24.54
N VAL A 13 -17.29 -16.62 23.99
CA VAL A 13 -17.53 -17.63 22.97
C VAL A 13 -17.84 -18.95 23.67
N ILE A 14 -19.02 -19.50 23.38
CA ILE A 14 -19.46 -20.80 23.90
C ILE A 14 -19.27 -21.84 22.79
N GLY A 15 -18.64 -22.95 23.14
CA GLY A 15 -18.42 -24.10 22.25
C GLY A 15 -19.05 -25.37 22.82
N LEU A 16 -19.32 -26.34 21.95
CA LEU A 16 -19.71 -27.68 22.34
C LEU A 16 -18.46 -28.50 22.66
N VAL A 17 -18.34 -28.96 23.90
CA VAL A 17 -17.22 -29.76 24.39
C VAL A 17 -17.73 -31.15 24.76
N ALA A 18 -17.01 -32.19 24.34
CA ALA A 18 -17.36 -33.56 24.65
C ALA A 18 -17.22 -33.81 26.16
N ASN A 19 -18.27 -34.35 26.79
CA ASN A 19 -18.30 -34.68 28.20
C ASN A 19 -19.12 -35.95 28.42
N SER A 20 -18.43 -37.06 28.71
CA SER A 20 -19.04 -38.37 28.94
C SER A 20 -19.88 -38.46 30.22
N SER A 21 -19.81 -37.45 31.09
CA SER A 21 -20.55 -37.41 32.35
C SER A 21 -21.99 -36.89 32.21
N VAL A 22 -22.35 -36.35 31.05
CA VAL A 22 -23.72 -35.83 30.78
C VAL A 22 -24.46 -36.69 29.76
N PRO A 23 -25.78 -36.89 29.93
CA PRO A 23 -26.61 -37.51 28.90
C PRO A 23 -26.48 -36.76 27.58
N GLY A 24 -26.13 -37.46 26.51
CA GLY A 24 -25.86 -36.86 25.20
C GLY A 24 -24.39 -36.56 24.90
N GLY A 25 -23.48 -36.67 25.88
CA GLY A 25 -22.03 -36.64 25.63
C GLY A 25 -21.44 -35.27 25.29
N TRP A 26 -22.22 -34.20 25.32
CA TRP A 26 -21.80 -32.84 24.95
C TRP A 26 -22.30 -31.81 25.96
N THR A 27 -21.50 -30.77 26.19
CA THR A 27 -21.83 -29.66 27.08
C THR A 27 -21.41 -28.33 26.45
N ALA A 28 -22.23 -27.29 26.62
CA ALA A 28 -21.92 -25.94 26.18
C ALA A 28 -21.00 -25.29 27.23
N GLN A 29 -19.76 -24.99 26.85
CA GLN A 29 -18.74 -24.42 27.74
C GLN A 29 -18.08 -23.18 27.12
N PRO A 30 -17.62 -22.22 27.94
CA PRO A 30 -16.84 -21.10 27.44
C PRO A 30 -15.48 -21.59 26.91
N VAL A 31 -15.20 -21.30 25.65
CA VAL A 31 -14.00 -21.74 24.94
C VAL A 31 -13.09 -20.59 24.52
N ALA A 32 -13.60 -19.36 24.47
CA ALA A 32 -12.81 -18.16 24.19
C ALA A 32 -13.55 -16.89 24.63
N THR A 33 -12.89 -15.73 24.52
CA THR A 33 -13.50 -14.42 24.79
C THR A 33 -13.02 -13.41 23.75
N PHE A 34 -13.93 -12.60 23.20
CA PHE A 34 -13.59 -11.38 22.48
C PHE A 34 -13.49 -10.24 23.47
N ARG A 35 -12.31 -9.62 23.56
CA ARG A 35 -12.07 -8.45 24.41
C ARG A 35 -11.05 -7.51 23.79
N TYR A 36 -11.16 -6.23 24.14
CA TYR A 36 -10.12 -5.27 23.82
C TYR A 36 -8.88 -5.56 24.68
N VAL A 37 -7.74 -5.82 24.03
CA VAL A 37 -6.46 -6.05 24.71
C VAL A 37 -5.77 -4.72 24.96
N ASN A 38 -5.84 -3.79 24.01
CA ASN A 38 -5.39 -2.41 24.18
C ASN A 38 -6.55 -1.43 24.03
N ALA A 39 -6.50 -0.33 24.78
CA ALA A 39 -7.53 0.72 24.73
C ALA A 39 -7.53 1.52 23.41
N SER A 40 -6.47 1.39 22.60
CA SER A 40 -6.33 2.03 21.29
C SER A 40 -6.90 1.20 20.15
N ASP A 41 -7.22 -0.07 20.39
CA ASP A 41 -7.63 -0.98 19.33
C ASP A 41 -9.11 -0.77 18.99
N PHE A 42 -9.40 -0.69 17.70
CA PHE A 42 -10.78 -0.49 17.21
C PHE A 42 -11.60 -1.79 17.21
N LEU A 43 -10.94 -2.95 17.22
CA LEU A 43 -11.58 -4.25 17.18
C LEU A 43 -11.14 -5.11 18.38
N PRO A 44 -12.04 -5.87 19.01
CA PRO A 44 -11.69 -6.80 20.07
C PRO A 44 -10.93 -8.00 19.50
N GLU A 45 -9.96 -8.51 20.25
CA GLU A 45 -9.21 -9.72 19.89
C GLU A 45 -9.84 -10.96 20.50
N LEU A 46 -9.74 -12.08 19.79
CA LEU A 46 -10.14 -13.39 20.28
C LEU A 46 -9.02 -13.96 21.16
N VAL A 47 -9.32 -14.15 22.45
CA VAL A 47 -8.37 -14.71 23.42
C VAL A 47 -8.87 -16.06 23.94
N GLY A 48 -7.96 -17.04 24.04
CA GLY A 48 -8.24 -18.33 24.68
C GLY A 48 -8.79 -19.43 23.77
N ALA A 49 -8.89 -19.21 22.46
CA ALA A 49 -9.46 -20.12 21.46
C ALA A 49 -8.72 -21.47 21.24
N ASN A 50 -7.80 -21.85 22.14
CA ASN A 50 -7.00 -23.07 22.03
C ASN A 50 -7.81 -24.35 22.34
N ASN A 51 -8.92 -24.22 23.07
CA ASN A 51 -9.72 -25.37 23.54
C ASN A 51 -11.00 -25.59 22.71
N ILE A 52 -11.10 -24.98 21.52
CA ILE A 52 -12.26 -25.17 20.65
C ILE A 52 -12.16 -26.57 20.03
N ALA A 53 -13.15 -27.41 20.32
CA ALA A 53 -13.27 -28.75 19.73
C ALA A 53 -13.80 -28.64 18.30
N TRP A 54 -12.91 -28.34 17.34
CA TRP A 54 -13.26 -28.25 15.94
C TRP A 54 -13.69 -29.60 15.36
N ILE A 55 -14.74 -29.59 14.54
CA ILE A 55 -15.14 -30.77 13.75
C ILE A 55 -14.03 -31.06 12.75
N GLY A 56 -13.31 -32.17 12.93
CA GLY A 56 -12.13 -32.52 12.14
C GLY A 56 -10.78 -32.22 12.82
N GLY A 57 -10.78 -31.69 14.05
CA GLY A 57 -9.57 -31.54 14.88
C GLY A 57 -8.74 -30.28 14.64
N SER A 58 -9.00 -29.53 13.57
CA SER A 58 -8.34 -28.25 13.27
C SER A 58 -9.35 -27.16 12.91
N PRO A 59 -9.01 -25.87 13.08
CA PRO A 59 -9.84 -24.76 12.62
C PRO A 59 -10.19 -24.94 11.13
N PRO A 60 -11.45 -24.70 10.73
CA PRO A 60 -11.82 -24.74 9.32
C PRO A 60 -11.09 -23.64 8.55
N VAL A 61 -10.84 -23.89 7.27
CA VAL A 61 -10.29 -22.89 6.37
C VAL A 61 -11.29 -21.74 6.23
N ALA A 62 -10.81 -20.49 6.31
CA ALA A 62 -11.66 -19.31 6.26
C ALA A 62 -12.42 -19.17 4.93
N GLU A 63 -11.80 -19.57 3.83
CA GLU A 63 -12.41 -19.61 2.50
C GLU A 63 -12.48 -21.06 2.03
N PRO A 64 -13.67 -21.59 1.67
CA PRO A 64 -13.78 -22.91 1.07
C PRO A 64 -13.13 -22.93 -0.33
N GLU A 65 -12.73 -24.11 -0.80
CA GLU A 65 -12.14 -24.25 -2.14
C GLU A 65 -13.10 -23.82 -3.27
N CYS A 66 -14.41 -23.94 -3.03
CA CYS A 66 -15.46 -23.56 -3.95
C CYS A 66 -16.65 -22.90 -3.23
N GLY A 67 -17.39 -22.04 -3.96
CA GLY A 67 -18.64 -21.45 -3.52
C GLY A 67 -19.83 -22.41 -3.67
N PHE A 68 -21.04 -21.89 -3.46
CA PHE A 68 -22.29 -22.66 -3.50
C PHE A 68 -22.49 -23.45 -4.81
N ASP A 69 -22.13 -22.85 -5.96
CA ASP A 69 -22.25 -23.47 -7.29
C ASP A 69 -21.04 -24.32 -7.68
N GLY A 70 -20.12 -24.63 -6.75
CA GLY A 70 -18.90 -25.38 -7.04
C GLY A 70 -17.82 -24.58 -7.77
N ILE A 71 -18.00 -23.28 -7.93
CA ILE A 71 -17.02 -22.37 -8.55
C ILE A 71 -16.40 -21.50 -7.46
N LYS A 72 -15.07 -21.30 -7.50
CA LYS A 72 -14.40 -20.35 -6.60
C LYS A 72 -14.94 -18.95 -6.85
N CYS A 73 -15.30 -18.22 -5.78
CA CYS A 73 -15.74 -16.84 -5.88
C CYS A 73 -14.62 -16.00 -6.51
N SER A 74 -14.75 -15.64 -7.78
CA SER A 74 -13.84 -14.69 -8.40
C SER A 74 -14.19 -13.31 -7.86
N LEU A 75 -13.33 -12.73 -7.03
CA LEU A 75 -13.36 -11.28 -6.85
C LEU A 75 -13.09 -10.67 -8.23
N PRO A 76 -14.01 -9.86 -8.79
CA PRO A 76 -13.88 -9.34 -10.15
C PRO A 76 -12.58 -8.55 -10.35
N HIS A 77 -12.09 -7.94 -9.27
CA HIS A 77 -10.76 -7.35 -9.21
C HIS A 77 -10.09 -7.71 -7.90
N ASP A 78 -8.89 -8.27 -8.01
CA ASP A 78 -8.03 -8.48 -6.86
C ASP A 78 -7.49 -7.09 -6.42
N PRO A 79 -7.85 -6.57 -5.23
CA PRO A 79 -7.49 -5.22 -4.82
C PRO A 79 -5.97 -4.99 -4.79
N GLY A 80 -5.19 -6.06 -4.60
CA GLY A 80 -3.73 -6.03 -4.72
C GLY A 80 -3.25 -5.70 -6.14
N VAL A 81 -3.90 -6.24 -7.17
CA VAL A 81 -3.51 -5.99 -8.56
C VAL A 81 -3.86 -4.56 -8.98
N LEU A 82 -5.03 -4.06 -8.56
CA LEU A 82 -5.47 -2.70 -8.88
C LEU A 82 -4.56 -1.65 -8.25
N SER A 83 -4.20 -1.85 -6.98
CA SER A 83 -3.29 -0.96 -6.24
C SER A 83 -1.86 -1.00 -6.80
N ALA A 84 -1.35 -2.17 -7.17
CA ALA A 84 -0.04 -2.30 -7.81
C ALA A 84 0.02 -1.58 -9.17
N ALA A 85 -1.02 -1.74 -10.01
CA ALA A 85 -1.09 -1.06 -11.30
C ALA A 85 -1.10 0.47 -11.15
N ALA A 86 -1.86 0.99 -10.18
CA ALA A 86 -1.91 2.42 -9.89
C ALA A 86 -0.55 2.97 -9.42
N ALA A 87 0.17 2.23 -8.56
CA ALA A 87 1.50 2.63 -8.09
C ALA A 87 2.53 2.69 -9.23
N VAL A 88 2.52 1.70 -10.12
CA VAL A 88 3.40 1.68 -11.30
C VAL A 88 3.10 2.85 -12.24
N ALA A 89 1.81 3.12 -12.49
CA ALA A 89 1.41 4.26 -13.32
C ALA A 89 1.86 5.60 -12.73
N ALA A 90 1.69 5.80 -11.41
CA ALA A 90 2.15 7.01 -10.73
C ALA A 90 3.68 7.16 -10.80
N ALA A 91 4.43 6.08 -10.59
CA ALA A 91 5.89 6.09 -10.71
C ALA A 91 6.35 6.43 -12.14
N ALA A 92 5.69 5.88 -13.16
CA ALA A 92 5.99 6.18 -14.56
C ALA A 92 5.72 7.65 -14.90
N ILE A 93 4.62 8.23 -14.41
CA ILE A 93 4.29 9.65 -14.62
C ILE A 93 5.34 10.55 -13.94
N LEU A 94 5.75 10.23 -12.72
CA LEU A 94 6.80 10.97 -12.01
C LEU A 94 8.13 10.89 -12.75
N ALA A 95 8.53 9.70 -13.20
CA ALA A 95 9.76 9.51 -13.97
C ALA A 95 9.73 10.32 -15.28
N ALA A 96 8.62 10.25 -16.03
CA ALA A 96 8.44 11.03 -17.26
C ALA A 96 8.50 12.54 -16.98
N ALA A 97 7.87 13.04 -15.92
CA ALA A 97 7.91 14.45 -15.54
C ALA A 97 9.36 14.90 -15.21
N LEU A 98 10.12 14.09 -14.48
CA LEU A 98 11.52 14.36 -14.17
C LEU A 98 12.41 14.35 -15.42
N LEU A 99 12.20 13.40 -16.34
CA LEU A 99 12.93 13.34 -17.61
C LEU A 99 12.63 14.55 -18.50
N VAL A 100 11.35 14.91 -18.66
CA VAL A 100 10.95 16.10 -19.42
C VAL A 100 11.55 17.35 -18.79
N ARG A 101 11.50 17.45 -17.47
CA ARG A 101 12.12 18.54 -16.73
C ARG A 101 13.61 18.61 -17.07
N HIS A 102 14.35 17.53 -16.85
CA HIS A 102 15.79 17.43 -17.13
C HIS A 102 16.13 17.80 -18.58
N TYR A 103 15.42 17.24 -19.56
CA TYR A 103 15.64 17.52 -20.97
C TYR A 103 15.47 19.01 -21.30
N ARG A 104 14.45 19.67 -20.75
CA ARG A 104 14.26 21.12 -20.92
C ARG A 104 15.35 21.95 -20.24
N TYR A 105 15.95 21.47 -19.15
CA TYR A 105 17.11 22.13 -18.53
C TYR A 105 18.34 22.04 -19.43
N GLU A 106 18.67 20.85 -19.93
CA GLU A 106 19.80 20.64 -20.85
C GLU A 106 19.66 21.45 -22.15
N GLN A 107 18.45 21.52 -22.72
CA GLN A 107 18.21 22.35 -23.90
C GLN A 107 18.45 23.85 -23.66
N LYS A 108 18.09 24.37 -22.47
CA LYS A 108 18.37 25.76 -22.11
C LYS A 108 19.87 26.01 -21.99
N LEU A 109 20.62 25.08 -21.39
CA LEU A 109 22.08 25.16 -21.28
C LEU A 109 22.74 25.19 -22.66
N ALA A 110 22.32 24.28 -23.56
CA ALA A 110 22.84 24.21 -24.93
C ALA A 110 22.58 25.49 -25.73
N SER A 111 21.42 26.14 -25.54
CA SER A 111 21.09 27.40 -26.19
C SER A 111 21.95 28.58 -25.74
N VAL A 112 22.54 28.52 -24.55
CA VAL A 112 23.40 29.58 -24.01
C VAL A 112 24.87 29.36 -24.41
N LEU A 113 25.29 28.12 -24.61
CA LEU A 113 26.68 27.78 -24.92
C LEU A 113 27.22 28.45 -26.18
N TRP A 114 26.39 28.60 -27.22
CA TRP A 114 26.79 29.25 -28.48
C TRP A 114 26.45 30.74 -28.54
N ARG A 115 25.84 31.31 -27.49
CA ARG A 115 25.42 32.71 -27.49
C ARG A 115 26.61 33.62 -27.16
N ILE A 116 27.21 34.19 -28.19
CA ILE A 116 28.30 35.18 -28.06
C ILE A 116 27.70 36.49 -27.50
N GLU A 117 28.20 36.96 -26.35
CA GLU A 117 27.74 38.22 -25.75
C GLU A 117 28.50 39.42 -26.33
N ALA A 118 27.82 40.56 -26.52
CA ALA A 118 28.41 41.73 -27.17
C ALA A 118 29.66 42.30 -26.43
N LYS A 119 29.80 42.00 -25.15
CA LYS A 119 30.97 42.36 -24.34
C LYS A 119 32.23 41.56 -24.70
N ASP A 120 32.07 40.38 -25.32
CA ASP A 120 33.17 39.52 -25.76
C ASP A 120 33.61 39.84 -27.20
N LEU A 121 32.92 40.77 -27.87
CA LEU A 121 33.30 41.25 -29.20
C LEU A 121 34.37 42.34 -29.08
N THR A 122 35.62 41.97 -29.33
CA THR A 122 36.69 42.97 -29.56
C THR A 122 36.62 43.43 -31.01
N ILE A 123 36.09 44.63 -31.25
CA ILE A 123 36.08 45.25 -32.57
C ILE A 123 37.49 45.74 -32.87
N ILE A 124 38.16 45.12 -33.84
CA ILE A 124 39.47 45.57 -34.31
C ILE A 124 39.23 46.77 -35.23
N PRO A 125 39.70 47.97 -34.88
CA PRO A 125 39.50 49.13 -35.74
C PRO A 125 40.38 49.01 -37.00
N ALA A 126 39.82 49.43 -38.15
CA ALA A 126 40.38 49.18 -39.48
C ALA A 126 41.71 49.90 -39.75
N ASP A 127 42.03 50.90 -38.93
CA ASP A 127 43.30 51.63 -38.92
C ASP A 127 44.51 50.73 -38.57
N TRP A 128 44.31 49.65 -37.81
CA TRP A 128 45.35 48.64 -37.53
C TRP A 128 45.66 47.73 -38.73
N LEU A 129 44.68 47.44 -39.59
CA LEU A 129 44.90 46.62 -40.80
C LEU A 129 45.65 47.41 -41.88
N ALA A 130 45.38 48.71 -41.99
CA ALA A 130 46.07 49.58 -42.94
C ALA A 130 47.59 49.70 -42.65
N LYS A 131 48.00 49.68 -41.37
CA LYS A 131 49.42 49.75 -40.99
C LYS A 131 50.18 48.43 -41.17
N ARG A 132 49.49 47.28 -41.26
CA ARG A 132 50.14 45.95 -41.33
C ARG A 132 50.42 45.47 -42.75
N CYS A 133 49.76 46.04 -43.75
CA CYS A 133 49.98 45.72 -45.17
C CYS A 133 51.08 46.55 -45.84
N GLN A 134 51.83 47.36 -45.08
CA GLN A 134 52.82 48.29 -45.61
C GLN A 134 54.23 48.08 -45.05
N GLY A 135 54.52 46.86 -44.57
CA GLY A 135 55.85 46.40 -44.15
C GLY A 135 56.20 45.07 -44.82
#